data_AF-A0A3D0FNC2-F1
#
_entry.id   AF-A0A3D0FNC2-F1
#
_cell.length_a   1.000
_cell.length_b   1.000
_cell.length_c   1.000
_cell.angle_alpha   90.00
_cell.angle_beta   90.00
_cell.angle_gamma   90.00
#
_symmetry.space_group_name_H-M   'P 1'
#
loop_
_entity.id
_entity.type
_entity.pdbx_description
1 polymer ?
#
loop_
_entity_poly.entity_id
_entity_poly.type
_entity_poly.pdbx_seq_one_letter_code
_entity_poly.pdbx_strand_id
1 'polypeptide(L)' 'MSLQKLQNYCAKAERCEQDIRRKLMLWNVTQNEAQNIIDELKKDGFIDEKRYCSAYIHDKIMFSKWGMT' A
#
# COMPACT_ATOMS: atom_id res chain seq x y z
N MET A 1 10.68 -15.18 -6.77
CA MET A 1 9.92 -14.33 -5.84
C MET A 1 8.46 -14.39 -6.26
N SER A 2 7.56 -14.98 -5.48
CA SER A 2 6.18 -15.24 -5.93
C SER A 2 5.30 -14.01 -5.72
N LEU A 3 4.84 -13.40 -6.80
CA LEU A 3 3.86 -12.29 -6.82
C LEU A 3 2.64 -12.56 -5.93
N GLN A 4 2.23 -13.83 -5.82
CA GLN A 4 1.15 -14.29 -4.95
C GLN A 4 1.36 -13.92 -3.46
N LYS A 5 2.59 -13.86 -2.96
CA LYS A 5 2.85 -13.41 -1.57
C LYS A 5 2.57 -11.93 -1.41
N LEU A 6 2.88 -11.10 -2.40
CA LEU A 6 2.55 -9.67 -2.38
C LEU A 6 1.06 -9.45 -2.58
N GLN A 7 0.43 -10.16 -3.52
CA GLN A 7 -1.01 -10.10 -3.74
C GLN A 7 -1.79 -10.51 -2.48
N ASN A 8 -1.43 -11.64 -1.84
CA ASN A 8 -2.07 -12.06 -0.58
C ASN A 8 -1.75 -11.12 0.59
N TYR A 9 -0.62 -10.42 0.54
CA TYR A 9 -0.28 -9.39 1.52
C TYR A 9 -1.11 -8.11 1.32
N CYS A 10 -1.34 -7.72 0.06
CA CYS A 10 -2.18 -6.58 -0.32
C CYS A 10 -3.67 -6.87 -0.14
N ALA A 11 -4.10 -8.13 -0.30
CA ALA A 11 -5.48 -8.54 -0.08
C ALA A 11 -5.88 -8.54 1.41
N LYS A 12 -4.91 -8.70 2.32
CA LYS A 12 -5.16 -8.78 3.77
C LYS A 12 -5.38 -7.43 4.44
N ALA A 13 -4.92 -6.34 3.83
CA ALA A 13 -5.10 -4.98 4.34
C ALA A 13 -4.90 -4.01 3.19
N GLU A 14 -5.66 -2.91 3.15
CA GLU A 14 -5.39 -1.84 2.19
C GLU A 14 -3.99 -1.27 2.44
N ARG A 15 -3.09 -1.43 1.46
CA ARG A 15 -1.69 -0.99 1.53
C ARG A 15 -1.46 0.12 0.53
N CYS A 16 -0.70 1.13 0.96
CA CYS A 16 -0.20 2.18 0.09
C CYS A 16 1.06 1.71 -0.65
N GLU A 17 1.35 2.32 -1.79
CA GLU A 17 2.60 2.16 -2.54
C GLU A 17 3.82 2.24 -1.61
N GLN A 18 3.80 3.18 -0.66
CA GLN A 18 4.90 3.42 0.27
C GLN A 18 5.15 2.24 1.23
N ASP A 19 4.10 1.49 1.60
CA ASP A 19 4.22 0.32 2.48
C ASP A 19 4.83 -0.88 1.73
N ILE A 20 4.42 -1.08 0.47
CA ILE A 20 5.01 -2.06 -0.45
C ILE A 20 6.48 -1.70 -0.71
N ARG A 21 6.77 -0.43 -1.00
CA ARG A 21 8.15 0.06 -1.20
C ARG A 21 9.03 -0.15 0.02
N ARG A 22 8.51 0.11 1.22
CA ARG A 22 9.21 -0.15 2.49
C ARG A 22 9.47 -1.65 2.67
N LYS A 23 8.50 -2.51 2.34
CA LYS A 23 8.66 -3.98 2.38
C LYS A 23 9.74 -4.46 1.42
N LEU A 24 9.76 -3.92 0.21
CA LEU A 24 10.73 -4.25 -0.84
C LEU A 24 12.14 -3.76 -0.46
N MET A 25 12.25 -2.60 0.18
CA MET A 25 13.50 -2.14 0.79
C MET A 25 14.01 -3.10 1.88
N LEU A 26 13.12 -3.58 2.76
CA LEU A 26 13.49 -4.58 3.78
C LEU A 26 13.97 -5.90 3.16
N TRP A 27 13.47 -6.24 1.97
CA TRP A 27 13.89 -7.42 1.21
C TRP A 27 15.15 -7.18 0.36
N ASN A 28 15.81 -6.03 0.51
CA ASN A 28 17.01 -5.67 -0.24
C ASN A 28 16.79 -5.66 -1.77
N VAL A 29 15.55 -5.45 -2.20
CA VAL A 29 15.20 -5.34 -3.61
C VAL A 29 15.66 -3.97 -4.12
N THR A 30 16.30 -3.96 -5.28
CA THR A 30 16.77 -2.73 -5.92
C THR A 30 15.59 -1.81 -6.24
N GLN A 31 15.76 -0.50 -6.14
CA GLN A 31 14.67 0.46 -6.37
C GLN A 31 14.02 0.29 -7.76
N ASN A 32 14.81 -0.10 -8.76
CA ASN A 32 14.34 -0.32 -10.13
C ASN A 32 13.34 -1.49 -10.21
N GLU A 33 13.70 -2.63 -9.61
CA GLU A 33 12.83 -3.81 -9.52
C GLU A 33 11.60 -3.51 -8.66
N ALA A 34 11.78 -2.78 -7.56
CA ALA A 34 10.68 -2.41 -6.68
C ALA A 34 9.65 -1.54 -7.41
N GLN A 35 10.10 -0.59 -8.22
CA GLN A 35 9.23 0.27 -9.02
C GLN A 35 8.45 -0.54 -10.06
N ASN A 36 9.10 -1.52 -10.70
CA ASN A 36 8.46 -2.38 -11.69
C ASN A 36 7.36 -3.26 -11.05
N ILE A 37 7.63 -3.83 -9.88
CA ILE A 37 6.64 -4.60 -9.09
C ILE A 37 5.46 -3.73 -8.67
N ILE A 38 5.73 -2.49 -8.25
CA ILE A 38 4.69 -1.52 -7.87
C ILE A 38 3.81 -1.18 -9.07
N ASP A 39 4.41 -0.93 -10.25
CA ASP A 39 3.66 -0.62 -11.48
C ASP A 39 2.74 -1.77 -11.88
N GLU A 40 3.24 -3.01 -11.84
CA GLU A 40 2.44 -4.21 -12.09
C GLU A 40 1.26 -4.32 -11.12
N LEU A 41 1.48 -4.13 -9.81
CA LEU A 41 0.41 -4.19 -8.80
C LEU A 41 -0.62 -3.07 -8.94
N LYS A 42 -0.19 -1.89 -9.40
CA LYS A 42 -1.08 -0.77 -9.69
C LYS A 42 -1.94 -1.07 -10.93
N LYS A 43 -1.34 -1.65 -11.96
CA LYS A 43 -2.02 -2.10 -13.19
C LYS A 43 -3.06 -3.19 -12.92
N ASP A 44 -2.72 -4.13 -12.05
CA ASP A 44 -3.56 -5.25 -11.65
C ASP A 44 -4.67 -4.81 -10.67
N GLY A 45 -4.71 -3.53 -10.28
CA GLY A 45 -5.74 -2.95 -9.42
C GLY A 45 -5.60 -3.30 -7.94
N PHE A 46 -4.46 -3.86 -7.54
CA PHE A 46 -4.18 -4.23 -6.15
C PHE A 46 -3.80 -3.02 -5.29
N ILE A 47 -3.26 -1.96 -5.89
CA ILE A 47 -2.90 -0.70 -5.22
C ILE A 47 -3.73 0.43 -5.80
N ASP A 48 -4.70 0.92 -5.02
CA ASP A 48 -5.52 2.09 -5.38
C ASP A 48 -5.28 3.20 -4.36
N GLU A 49 -4.38 4.13 -4.71
CA GLU A 49 -3.94 5.22 -3.83
C GLU A 49 -5.11 6.14 -3.44
N LYS A 50 -6.10 6.30 -4.33
CA LYS A 50 -7.28 7.14 -4.05
C LYS A 50 -8.17 6.48 -3.00
N ARG A 51 -8.39 5.17 -3.13
CA ARG A 51 -9.15 4.39 -2.15
C ARG A 51 -8.46 4.40 -0.78
N TYR A 52 -7.15 4.19 -0.77
CA TYR A 52 -6.35 4.25 0.45
C TYR A 52 -6.37 5.64 1.10
N CYS A 53 -6.17 6.73 0.35
CA CYS A 53 -6.24 8.09 0.90
C CYS A 53 -7.61 8.39 1.50
N SER A 54 -8.70 8.01 0.83
CA SER A 54 -10.05 8.24 1.35
C SER A 54 -10.30 7.44 2.64
N ALA A 55 -9.90 6.16 2.69
CA ALA A 55 -10.03 5.32 3.87
C ALA A 55 -9.14 5.83 5.03
N TYR A 56 -7.89 6.24 4.74
CA TYR A 56 -6.96 6.78 5.72
C TYR A 56 -7.46 8.10 6.32
N ILE A 57 -7.98 9.01 5.50
CA ILE A 57 -8.58 10.27 5.96
C ILE A 57 -9.81 9.97 6.82
N HIS A 58 -10.69 9.06 6.39
CA HIS A 58 -11.88 8.68 7.14
C HIS A 58 -11.53 8.04 8.49
N ASP A 59 -10.55 7.13 8.51
CA ASP A 59 -10.03 6.48 9.72
C ASP A 59 -9.37 7.50 10.66
N LYS A 60 -8.55 8.41 10.12
CA LYS A 60 -7.97 9.51 10.90
C LYS A 60 -9.03 10.45 11.46
N ILE A 61 -10.08 10.78 10.72
CA ILE A 61 -11.17 11.65 11.21
C ILE A 61 -11.93 10.94 12.34
N MET A 62 -12.28 9.66 12.15
CA MET A 62 -12.99 8.86 13.17
C MET A 62 -12.16 8.62 14.43
N PHE A 63 -10.92 8.13 14.29
CA PHE A 63 -10.09 7.74 15.42
C PHE A 63 -9.33 8.89 16.05
N SER A 64 -8.93 9.91 15.28
CA SER A 64 -8.09 10.97 15.81
C SER A 64 -8.86 12.07 16.56
N LYS A 65 -10.20 12.05 16.58
CA LYS A 65 -11.07 12.99 17.32
C LYS A 65 -10.54 14.44 17.33
N TRP A 66 -10.07 14.93 16.17
CA TRP A 66 -9.69 16.33 16.04
C TRP A 66 -10.96 17.17 15.90
N GLY A 67 -11.46 17.65 17.03
CA GLY A 67 -12.62 18.53 17.11
C GLY A 67 -13.83 17.92 17.80
N MET A 68 -13.67 17.44 19.04
CA MET A 68 -14.76 17.55 20.01
C MET A 68 -14.44 18.76 20.89
N THR A 69 -15.02 19.91 20.54
CA THR A 69 -15.38 20.93 21.53
C THR A 69 -16.70 20.52 22.16
#